data_AF-A0A077Z372-F1
#
_entry.id   AF-A0A077Z372-F1
#
_cell.length_a   1.000
_cell.length_b   1.000
_cell.length_c   1.000
_cell.angle_alpha   90.00
_cell.angle_beta   90.00
_cell.angle_gamma   90.00
#
_symmetry.space_group_name_H-M   'P 1'
#
loop_
_entity.id
_entity.type
_entity.pdbx_description
1 polymer ?
#
loop_
_entity_poly.entity_id
_entity_poly.type
_entity_poly.pdbx_seq_one_letter_code
_entity_poly.pdbx_strand_id
1 'polypeptide(L)'
;MLSASVMKMIKKSESIREKSGNERKQKLQNRYKRSYTEEIKNSVDEATAKLQGSGGGEPVCSTEPEPAETGSAVVESSSVKLDLLQKRFSHVNISDNTEGKVKHMMDPEVAWELMKKSLVVEPIEMTDVNEPRKEGYCRFVCMADTCCKHDQCKVPDGDVLIVAGNFTSCGHPDEIRAFNDYLGSLPHKHKILVAGDKELTLDKTWLSRQKPSVGALKRRSKSVYGFREDSMKHALRKAMFTQRISTADDLLTNCMFLCDSDTEVNGIRIYGTPWQPFSKTMAFNITDCQKQVERWSKIPSGIDILVTHIPPLGYGDVKENGVRSGCAELLQSVVNRVQPKFHIFGQTARGYGRYTNGTTQFINCCICDSKMNPKNEAVIFDFKLDSAYKYTQPRRDASAEQMYIEGAGELSPHDEITNVVQHKTSAHAYFQSDEHGRPVYFSFN
;
A
#
# COMPACT_ATOMS: atom_id res chain seq x y z
N MET A 1 -22.60 15.29 0.68
CA MET A 1 -22.63 14.31 -0.42
C MET A 1 -22.30 15.00 -1.74
N LEU A 2 -21.30 14.49 -2.48
CA LEU A 2 -21.13 14.90 -3.88
C LEU A 2 -22.40 14.56 -4.68
N SER A 3 -22.75 15.40 -5.65
CA SER A 3 -23.96 15.18 -6.44
C SER A 3 -23.87 13.82 -7.15
N ALA A 4 -25.02 13.16 -7.34
CA ALA A 4 -25.10 11.88 -8.06
C ALA A 4 -24.38 11.93 -9.43
N SER A 5 -24.29 13.12 -10.04
CA SER A 5 -23.55 13.37 -11.29
C SER A 5 -22.05 13.11 -11.15
N VAL A 6 -21.41 13.55 -10.06
CA VAL A 6 -19.97 13.33 -9.82
C VAL A 6 -19.67 11.86 -9.57
N MET A 7 -20.47 11.17 -8.74
CA MET A 7 -20.33 9.71 -8.54
C MET A 7 -20.52 8.92 -9.84
N LYS A 8 -21.52 9.28 -10.64
CA LYS A 8 -21.75 8.66 -11.96
C LYS A 8 -20.56 8.88 -12.89
N MET A 9 -19.91 10.04 -12.80
CA MET A 9 -18.67 10.35 -13.51
C MET A 9 -17.49 9.49 -13.04
N ILE A 10 -17.27 9.32 -11.73
CA ILE A 10 -16.19 8.48 -11.16
C ILE A 10 -16.38 7.01 -11.59
N LYS A 11 -17.58 6.46 -11.45
CA LYS A 11 -17.94 5.11 -11.93
C LYS A 11 -17.71 4.96 -13.44
N LYS A 12 -18.07 5.97 -14.23
CA LYS A 12 -17.83 5.96 -15.69
C LYS A 12 -16.34 5.94 -16.03
N SER A 13 -15.49 6.65 -15.28
CA SER A 13 -14.04 6.59 -15.49
C SER A 13 -13.44 5.22 -15.13
N GLU A 14 -13.92 4.58 -14.07
CA GLU A 14 -13.48 3.23 -13.69
C GLU A 14 -13.89 2.20 -14.74
N SER A 15 -15.14 2.25 -15.22
CA SER A 15 -15.61 1.37 -16.30
C SER A 15 -14.84 1.56 -17.61
N ILE A 16 -14.49 2.80 -17.99
CA ILE A 16 -13.66 3.06 -19.18
C ILE A 16 -12.25 2.48 -19.01
N ARG A 17 -11.66 2.63 -17.81
CA ARG A 17 -10.35 2.06 -17.47
C ARG A 17 -10.38 0.53 -17.52
N GLU A 18 -11.47 -0.08 -17.09
CA GLU A 18 -11.69 -1.53 -17.14
C GLU A 18 -11.83 -2.04 -18.58
N LYS A 19 -12.63 -1.38 -19.43
CA LYS A 19 -12.76 -1.72 -20.86
C LYS A 19 -11.44 -1.62 -21.60
N SER A 20 -10.70 -0.53 -21.41
CA SER A 20 -9.36 -0.35 -22.01
C SER A 20 -8.37 -1.42 -21.53
N GLY A 21 -8.48 -1.85 -20.27
CA GLY A 21 -7.71 -2.97 -19.73
C GLY A 21 -8.03 -4.31 -20.42
N ASN A 22 -9.31 -4.60 -20.67
CA ASN A 22 -9.73 -5.84 -21.36
C ASN A 22 -9.26 -5.90 -22.81
N GLU A 23 -9.39 -4.79 -23.57
CA GLU A 23 -8.87 -4.72 -24.95
C GLU A 23 -7.35 -4.90 -24.99
N ARG A 24 -6.64 -4.30 -24.02
CA ARG A 24 -5.19 -4.45 -23.87
C ARG A 24 -4.81 -5.89 -23.51
N LYS A 25 -5.54 -6.54 -22.60
CA LYS A 25 -5.40 -7.97 -22.28
C LYS A 25 -5.52 -8.84 -23.53
N GLN A 26 -6.56 -8.64 -24.33
CA GLN A 26 -6.78 -9.45 -25.54
C GLN A 26 -5.66 -9.23 -26.58
N LYS A 27 -5.20 -7.98 -26.76
CA LYS A 27 -4.06 -7.68 -27.64
C LYS A 27 -2.75 -8.29 -27.13
N LEU A 28 -2.48 -8.23 -25.83
CA LEU A 28 -1.30 -8.85 -25.22
C LEU A 28 -1.36 -10.38 -25.30
N GLN A 29 -2.49 -11.00 -24.96
CA GLN A 29 -2.68 -12.44 -25.11
C GLN A 29 -2.50 -12.89 -26.57
N ASN A 30 -2.99 -12.13 -27.54
CA ASN A 30 -2.78 -12.43 -28.96
C ASN A 30 -1.31 -12.27 -29.38
N ARG A 31 -0.62 -11.24 -28.86
CA ARG A 31 0.82 -11.05 -29.12
C ARG A 31 1.65 -12.15 -28.48
N TYR A 32 1.33 -12.57 -27.25
CA TYR A 32 2.00 -13.69 -26.57
C TYR A 32 1.69 -15.04 -27.21
N LYS A 33 0.44 -15.31 -27.61
CA LYS A 33 0.11 -16.51 -28.39
C LYS A 33 0.96 -16.58 -29.67
N ARG A 34 1.15 -15.46 -30.37
CA ARG A 34 2.03 -15.37 -31.56
C ARG A 34 3.50 -15.60 -31.21
N SER A 35 4.03 -14.88 -30.21
CA SER A 35 5.43 -15.02 -29.78
C SER A 35 5.75 -16.43 -29.30
N TYR A 36 4.86 -17.05 -28.53
CA TYR A 36 5.02 -18.41 -28.03
C TYR A 36 4.94 -19.45 -29.16
N THR A 37 4.04 -19.25 -30.15
CA THR A 37 4.04 -20.11 -31.35
C THR A 37 5.29 -19.93 -32.21
N GLU A 38 5.85 -18.72 -32.29
CA GLU A 38 7.11 -18.46 -33.01
C GLU A 38 8.31 -19.05 -32.28
N GLU A 39 8.38 -18.94 -30.95
CA GLU A 39 9.44 -19.58 -30.14
C GLU A 39 9.40 -21.10 -30.24
N ILE A 40 8.22 -21.72 -30.18
CA ILE A 40 8.10 -23.18 -30.40
C ILE A 40 8.56 -23.53 -31.81
N LYS A 41 8.14 -22.79 -32.84
CA LYS A 41 8.53 -23.06 -34.22
C LYS A 41 10.05 -22.94 -34.42
N ASN A 42 10.66 -21.88 -33.89
CA ASN A 42 12.10 -21.68 -33.93
C ASN A 42 12.86 -22.77 -33.15
N SER A 43 12.33 -23.24 -32.01
CA SER A 43 12.94 -24.33 -31.24
C SER A 43 12.87 -25.68 -31.98
N VAL A 44 11.79 -25.93 -32.71
CA VAL A 44 11.63 -27.12 -33.56
C VAL A 44 12.57 -27.02 -34.76
N ASP A 45 12.67 -25.86 -35.40
CA ASP A 45 13.58 -25.65 -36.53
C ASP A 45 15.05 -25.76 -36.10
N GLU A 46 15.44 -25.22 -34.94
CA GLU A 46 16.79 -25.38 -34.37
C GLU A 46 17.10 -26.82 -33.96
N ALA A 47 16.15 -27.54 -33.36
CA ALA A 47 16.33 -28.95 -33.01
C ALA A 47 16.47 -29.83 -34.27
N THR A 48 15.75 -29.50 -35.34
CA THR A 48 15.83 -30.19 -36.62
C THR A 48 17.17 -29.90 -37.32
N ALA A 49 17.65 -28.65 -37.25
CA ALA A 49 18.95 -28.27 -37.81
C ALA A 49 20.14 -28.89 -37.07
N LYS A 50 20.08 -29.01 -35.73
CA LYS A 50 21.14 -29.65 -34.93
C LYS A 50 21.27 -31.15 -35.16
N LEU A 51 20.22 -31.82 -35.62
CA LEU A 51 20.30 -33.23 -36.01
C LEU A 51 20.99 -33.47 -37.37
N GLN A 52 21.15 -32.44 -38.21
CA GLN A 52 21.74 -32.59 -39.55
C GLN A 52 23.16 -32.02 -39.70
N GLY A 53 23.71 -31.38 -38.67
CA GLY A 53 25.04 -30.75 -38.73
C GLY A 53 26.05 -31.35 -37.77
N SER A 54 26.48 -32.60 -37.97
CA SER A 54 27.68 -33.14 -37.31
C SER A 54 28.83 -33.18 -38.32
N GLY A 55 29.70 -32.18 -38.25
CA GLY A 55 30.90 -32.06 -39.07
C GLY A 55 31.86 -31.09 -38.40
N GLY A 56 32.98 -31.62 -37.91
CA GLY A 56 33.88 -30.97 -36.97
C GLY A 56 34.68 -29.78 -37.50
N GLY A 57 35.23 -29.02 -36.55
CA GLY A 57 36.17 -27.93 -36.78
C GLY A 57 36.54 -27.26 -35.45
N GLU A 58 37.74 -27.58 -34.97
CA GLU A 58 38.35 -27.23 -33.69
C GLU A 58 38.71 -25.73 -33.49
N PRO A 59 39.03 -25.31 -32.24
CA PRO A 59 38.94 -23.93 -31.80
C PRO A 59 40.26 -23.15 -31.91
N VAL A 60 40.16 -21.84 -32.12
CA VAL A 60 41.29 -20.90 -32.02
C VAL A 60 41.01 -19.90 -30.90
N CYS A 61 42.00 -19.79 -30.02
CA CYS A 61 42.02 -19.03 -28.78
C CYS A 61 42.77 -17.69 -28.93
N SER A 62 42.32 -16.72 -28.14
CA SER A 62 43.03 -15.54 -27.60
C SER A 62 43.41 -14.39 -28.54
N THR A 63 42.90 -13.19 -28.24
CA THR A 63 43.66 -12.12 -27.52
C THR A 63 42.79 -10.88 -27.30
N GLU A 64 42.83 -10.35 -26.07
CA GLU A 64 42.23 -9.09 -25.63
C GLU A 64 43.07 -7.88 -26.07
N PRO A 65 42.42 -6.71 -26.25
CA PRO A 65 43.07 -5.42 -26.00
C PRO A 65 42.31 -4.57 -24.96
N GLU A 66 43.12 -3.99 -24.08
CA GLU A 66 42.85 -3.06 -22.96
C GLU A 66 42.62 -1.58 -23.42
N PRO A 67 42.30 -0.63 -22.51
CA PRO A 67 41.23 0.37 -22.68
C PRO A 67 41.70 1.79 -23.08
N ALA A 68 40.72 2.60 -23.50
CA ALA A 68 40.89 4.03 -23.78
C ALA A 68 40.03 4.91 -22.85
N GLU A 69 40.62 6.07 -22.54
CA GLU A 69 40.39 6.98 -21.44
C GLU A 69 39.21 7.98 -21.58
N THR A 70 38.71 8.39 -20.41
CA THR A 70 38.23 9.74 -20.01
C THR A 70 37.04 10.40 -20.73
N GLY A 71 35.99 10.70 -19.96
CA GLY A 71 34.93 11.61 -20.40
C GLY A 71 33.78 11.82 -19.40
N SER A 72 33.95 12.81 -18.50
CA SER A 72 32.92 13.63 -17.85
C SER A 72 31.87 12.96 -16.93
N ALA A 73 32.04 13.23 -15.64
CA ALA A 73 31.22 12.79 -14.52
C ALA A 73 29.85 13.51 -14.42
N VAL A 74 28.78 12.88 -14.92
CA VAL A 74 27.39 13.04 -14.41
C VAL A 74 26.58 11.72 -14.45
N VAL A 75 27.17 10.59 -14.86
CA VAL A 75 26.38 9.36 -15.15
C VAL A 75 26.26 8.36 -13.98
N GLU A 76 26.97 8.55 -12.87
CA GLU A 76 27.01 7.54 -11.78
C GLU A 76 25.66 7.30 -11.09
N SER A 77 24.76 8.30 -11.00
CA SER A 77 23.49 8.08 -10.29
C SER A 77 22.50 7.22 -11.08
N SER A 78 22.59 7.17 -12.41
CA SER A 78 21.69 6.34 -13.22
C SER A 78 22.19 4.91 -13.39
N SER A 79 23.52 4.70 -13.48
CA SER A 79 24.09 3.37 -13.66
C SER A 79 23.86 2.50 -12.42
N VAL A 80 24.14 3.01 -11.22
CA VAL A 80 23.91 2.31 -9.95
C VAL A 80 22.42 1.96 -9.78
N LYS A 81 21.51 2.79 -10.28
CA LYS A 81 20.06 2.55 -10.22
C LYS A 81 19.59 1.46 -11.18
N LEU A 82 20.17 1.40 -12.38
CA LEU A 82 19.87 0.35 -13.36
C LEU A 82 20.39 -1.02 -12.87
N ASP A 83 21.55 -1.04 -12.22
CA ASP A 83 22.16 -2.25 -11.66
C ASP A 83 21.30 -2.86 -10.54
N LEU A 84 20.72 -2.03 -9.65
CA LEU A 84 19.84 -2.53 -8.59
C LEU A 84 18.56 -3.17 -9.15
N LEU A 85 17.97 -2.55 -10.19
CA LEU A 85 16.86 -3.15 -10.93
C LEU A 85 17.30 -4.49 -11.53
N GLN A 86 18.42 -4.53 -12.25
CA GLN A 86 18.94 -5.76 -12.85
C GLN A 86 19.18 -6.87 -11.83
N LYS A 87 19.81 -6.57 -10.69
CA LYS A 87 20.06 -7.54 -9.62
C LYS A 87 18.76 -8.09 -9.02
N ARG A 88 17.72 -7.26 -8.88
CA ARG A 88 16.40 -7.71 -8.40
C ARG A 88 15.64 -8.57 -9.41
N PHE A 89 16.04 -8.55 -10.70
CA PHE A 89 15.39 -9.30 -11.77
C PHE A 89 16.31 -10.31 -12.46
N SER A 90 17.46 -10.61 -11.88
CA SER A 90 18.42 -11.54 -12.48
C SER A 90 17.86 -12.96 -12.61
N HIS A 91 16.87 -13.33 -11.78
CA HIS A 91 16.16 -14.60 -11.86
C HIS A 91 15.02 -14.63 -12.88
N VAL A 92 14.70 -13.50 -13.51
CA VAL A 92 13.64 -13.42 -14.53
C VAL A 92 14.29 -13.54 -15.91
N ASN A 93 14.18 -14.73 -16.49
CA ASN A 93 14.74 -15.06 -17.80
C ASN A 93 13.94 -14.35 -18.91
N ILE A 94 14.36 -13.14 -19.29
CA ILE A 94 13.85 -12.43 -20.47
C ILE A 94 15.06 -12.09 -21.33
N SER A 95 15.03 -12.53 -22.59
CA SER A 95 16.05 -12.25 -23.62
C SER A 95 16.08 -10.78 -24.07
N ASP A 96 15.12 -9.95 -23.63
CA ASP A 96 15.01 -8.56 -24.04
C ASP A 96 15.94 -7.60 -23.26
N ASN A 97 16.42 -6.58 -23.98
CA ASN A 97 17.18 -5.45 -23.45
C ASN A 97 16.48 -4.75 -22.27
N THR A 98 17.27 -4.06 -21.43
CA THR A 98 16.89 -3.53 -20.11
C THR A 98 15.60 -2.68 -20.10
N GLU A 99 15.36 -1.85 -21.13
CA GLU A 99 14.12 -1.07 -21.26
C GLU A 99 12.88 -1.93 -21.43
N GLY A 100 13.00 -3.06 -22.15
CA GLY A 100 11.94 -4.04 -22.31
C GLY A 100 11.54 -4.61 -20.97
N LYS A 101 12.52 -5.11 -20.19
CA LYS A 101 12.30 -5.69 -18.85
C LYS A 101 11.51 -4.74 -17.93
N VAL A 102 11.93 -3.48 -17.83
CA VAL A 102 11.26 -2.47 -16.99
C VAL A 102 9.81 -2.24 -17.44
N LYS A 103 9.57 -2.17 -18.75
CA LYS A 103 8.22 -1.94 -19.30
C LYS A 103 7.31 -3.15 -19.09
N HIS A 104 7.84 -4.37 -19.20
CA HIS A 104 7.11 -5.62 -18.93
C HIS A 104 6.66 -5.71 -17.47
N MET A 105 7.50 -5.28 -16.54
CA MET A 105 7.22 -5.29 -15.11
C MET A 105 6.12 -4.32 -14.65
N MET A 106 5.93 -3.23 -15.38
CA MET A 106 4.85 -2.28 -15.12
C MET A 106 3.46 -2.80 -15.56
N ASP A 107 3.42 -3.91 -16.31
CA ASP A 107 2.19 -4.58 -16.72
C ASP A 107 2.01 -5.85 -15.87
N PRO A 108 1.09 -5.85 -14.88
CA PRO A 108 0.94 -6.98 -13.95
C PRO A 108 0.70 -8.33 -14.63
N GLU A 109 0.04 -8.35 -15.80
CA GLU A 109 -0.22 -9.59 -16.52
C GLU A 109 1.08 -10.18 -17.08
N VAL A 110 1.96 -9.34 -17.60
CA VAL A 110 3.26 -9.76 -18.13
C VAL A 110 4.19 -10.19 -17.00
N ALA A 111 4.28 -9.37 -15.95
CA ALA A 111 5.08 -9.69 -14.77
C ALA A 111 4.63 -11.03 -14.15
N TRP A 112 3.32 -11.31 -14.14
CA TRP A 112 2.79 -12.58 -13.65
C TRP A 112 3.25 -13.77 -14.48
N GLU A 113 3.16 -13.71 -15.80
CA GLU A 113 3.61 -14.81 -16.67
C GLU A 113 5.09 -15.14 -16.48
N LEU A 114 5.90 -14.12 -16.19
CA LEU A 114 7.33 -14.24 -15.93
C LEU A 114 7.66 -14.81 -14.54
N MET A 115 6.86 -14.48 -13.52
CA MET A 115 7.18 -14.81 -12.13
C MET A 115 6.39 -16.00 -11.57
N LYS A 116 5.24 -16.38 -12.17
CA LYS A 116 4.32 -17.37 -11.58
C LYS A 116 4.94 -18.75 -11.30
N LYS A 117 5.98 -19.14 -12.05
CA LYS A 117 6.65 -20.44 -11.85
C LYS A 117 7.55 -20.47 -10.60
N SER A 118 8.01 -19.32 -10.12
CA SER A 118 8.87 -19.20 -8.95
C SER A 118 8.14 -18.73 -7.69
N LEU A 119 6.85 -18.40 -7.79
CA LEU A 119 6.05 -17.93 -6.66
C LEU A 119 5.26 -19.08 -6.03
N VAL A 120 5.37 -19.21 -4.71
CA VAL A 120 4.48 -20.04 -3.90
C VAL A 120 3.30 -19.17 -3.48
N VAL A 121 2.10 -19.57 -3.92
CA VAL A 121 0.85 -18.88 -3.61
C VAL A 121 -0.16 -19.90 -3.13
N GLU A 122 -0.25 -20.07 -1.81
CA GLU A 122 -1.16 -21.02 -1.17
C GLU A 122 -2.32 -20.26 -0.53
N PRO A 123 -3.59 -20.61 -0.82
CA PRO A 123 -4.72 -20.01 -0.13
C PRO A 123 -4.77 -20.46 1.34
N ILE A 124 -5.15 -19.56 2.23
CA ILE A 124 -5.41 -19.85 3.64
C ILE A 124 -6.91 -19.71 3.90
N GLU A 125 -7.47 -20.65 4.66
CA GLU A 125 -8.85 -20.58 5.10
C GLU A 125 -9.13 -19.33 5.96
N MET A 126 -10.31 -18.76 5.79
CA MET A 126 -10.74 -17.60 6.56
C MET A 126 -11.00 -18.01 8.01
N THR A 127 -10.54 -17.20 8.95
CA THR A 127 -10.90 -17.37 10.37
C THR A 127 -12.34 -16.92 10.54
N ASP A 128 -13.17 -17.74 11.21
CA ASP A 128 -14.56 -17.39 11.50
C ASP A 128 -14.61 -16.18 12.44
N VAL A 129 -15.41 -15.16 12.10
CA VAL A 129 -15.51 -13.92 12.88
C VAL A 129 -16.03 -14.14 14.31
N ASN A 130 -16.66 -15.28 14.58
CA ASN A 130 -17.16 -15.68 15.89
C ASN A 130 -16.18 -16.60 16.65
N GLU A 131 -15.04 -16.98 16.06
CA GLU A 131 -14.02 -17.78 16.75
C GLU A 131 -13.56 -17.02 18.01
N PRO A 132 -13.56 -17.63 19.21
CA PRO A 132 -13.13 -16.95 20.44
C PRO A 132 -11.70 -16.41 20.33
N ARG A 133 -11.42 -15.32 21.06
CA ARG A 133 -10.05 -14.78 21.16
C ARG A 133 -9.16 -15.77 21.90
N LYS A 134 -7.96 -16.03 21.35
CA LYS A 134 -6.96 -16.93 21.95
C LYS A 134 -6.15 -16.19 23.01
N GLU A 135 -5.96 -16.81 24.16
CA GLU A 135 -5.13 -16.24 25.22
C GLU A 135 -3.66 -16.13 24.76
N GLY A 136 -3.02 -15.00 25.06
CA GLY A 136 -1.65 -14.71 24.60
C GLY A 136 -1.57 -14.24 23.14
N TYR A 137 -2.69 -13.94 22.49
CA TYR A 137 -2.73 -13.39 21.13
C TYR A 137 -3.38 -12.00 21.12
N CYS A 138 -2.96 -11.18 20.17
CA CYS A 138 -3.58 -9.91 19.81
C CYS A 138 -4.39 -10.10 18.52
N ARG A 139 -5.70 -9.83 18.57
CA ARG A 139 -6.60 -9.96 17.44
C ARG A 139 -6.61 -8.69 16.60
N PHE A 140 -6.32 -8.85 15.31
CA PHE A 140 -6.45 -7.82 14.30
C PHE A 140 -7.73 -8.00 13.51
N VAL A 141 -8.38 -6.89 13.21
CA VAL A 141 -9.56 -6.79 12.33
C VAL A 141 -9.15 -5.94 11.14
N CYS A 142 -9.32 -6.44 9.92
CA CYS A 142 -8.83 -5.80 8.70
C CYS A 142 -9.97 -5.52 7.73
N MET A 143 -10.01 -4.31 7.19
CA MET A 143 -10.97 -3.90 6.16
C MET A 143 -10.35 -2.90 5.20
N ALA A 144 -10.81 -2.87 3.95
CA ALA A 144 -10.40 -1.92 2.94
C ALA A 144 -11.53 -1.66 1.95
N ASP A 145 -11.44 -0.54 1.23
CA ASP A 145 -12.38 -0.20 0.14
C ASP A 145 -13.84 -0.12 0.57
N THR A 146 -14.13 0.41 1.75
CA THR A 146 -15.53 0.67 2.16
C THR A 146 -16.18 1.79 1.36
N CYS A 147 -15.40 2.72 0.81
CA CYS A 147 -15.86 3.76 -0.11
C CYS A 147 -17.14 4.50 0.35
N CYS A 148 -17.08 5.10 1.56
CA CYS A 148 -18.20 5.76 2.25
C CYS A 148 -19.36 4.85 2.69
N LYS A 149 -19.18 3.52 2.70
CA LYS A 149 -20.17 2.52 3.20
C LYS A 149 -19.76 1.86 4.51
N HIS A 150 -18.90 2.52 5.27
CA HIS A 150 -18.36 1.98 6.52
C HIS A 150 -19.44 1.70 7.58
N ASP A 151 -20.52 2.48 7.59
CA ASP A 151 -21.73 2.29 8.40
C ASP A 151 -22.52 1.01 8.06
N GLN A 152 -22.29 0.43 6.88
CA GLN A 152 -22.94 -0.80 6.41
C GLN A 152 -22.06 -2.03 6.64
N CYS A 153 -20.85 -1.85 7.16
CA CYS A 153 -19.89 -2.92 7.38
C CYS A 153 -20.02 -3.46 8.80
N LYS A 154 -20.21 -4.78 8.96
CA LYS A 154 -20.09 -5.42 10.27
C LYS A 154 -18.61 -5.48 10.65
N VAL A 155 -18.22 -4.82 11.73
CA VAL A 155 -16.86 -4.84 12.26
C VAL A 155 -16.83 -5.74 13.50
N PRO A 156 -16.17 -6.92 13.44
CA PRO A 156 -16.03 -7.81 14.59
C PRO A 156 -15.19 -7.20 15.71
N ASP A 157 -15.31 -7.76 16.91
CA ASP A 157 -14.46 -7.41 18.04
C ASP A 157 -13.00 -7.82 17.80
N GLY A 158 -12.08 -6.97 18.28
CA GLY A 158 -10.65 -7.22 18.24
C GLY A 158 -9.87 -6.14 18.97
N ASP A 159 -8.55 -6.32 19.08
CA ASP A 159 -7.68 -5.41 19.82
C ASP A 159 -7.22 -4.24 18.94
N VAL A 160 -6.98 -4.52 17.65
CA VAL A 160 -6.50 -3.54 16.67
C VAL A 160 -7.34 -3.62 15.39
N LEU A 161 -7.91 -2.49 14.98
CA LEU A 161 -8.54 -2.33 13.66
C LEU A 161 -7.52 -1.78 12.67
N ILE A 162 -7.36 -2.40 11.51
CA ILE A 162 -6.57 -1.92 10.38
C ILE A 162 -7.49 -1.62 9.21
N VAL A 163 -7.38 -0.41 8.68
CA VAL A 163 -8.07 0.03 7.47
C VAL A 163 -7.05 0.30 6.37
N ALA A 164 -7.05 -0.52 5.32
CA ALA A 164 -6.06 -0.47 4.23
C ALA A 164 -6.55 0.34 3.01
N GLY A 165 -7.04 1.55 3.26
CA GLY A 165 -7.36 2.55 2.24
C GLY A 165 -8.73 2.46 1.59
N ASN A 166 -9.03 3.47 0.76
CA ASN A 166 -10.28 3.65 0.02
C ASN A 166 -11.53 3.66 0.91
N PHE A 167 -11.45 4.33 2.04
CA PHE A 167 -12.58 4.50 2.95
C PHE A 167 -13.49 5.67 2.54
N THR A 168 -13.01 6.57 1.66
CA THR A 168 -13.77 7.70 1.08
C THR A 168 -14.07 7.47 -0.40
N SER A 169 -14.83 8.39 -1.01
CA SER A 169 -15.08 8.36 -2.46
C SER A 169 -14.02 9.16 -3.23
N CYS A 170 -13.54 10.26 -2.64
CA CYS A 170 -12.52 11.12 -3.25
C CYS A 170 -11.67 11.90 -2.24
N GLY A 171 -11.71 11.56 -0.96
CA GLY A 171 -10.99 12.27 0.11
C GLY A 171 -11.57 13.63 0.42
N HIS A 172 -12.87 13.86 0.21
CA HIS A 172 -13.48 15.12 0.62
C HIS A 172 -13.40 15.25 2.16
N PRO A 173 -13.12 16.44 2.72
CA PRO A 173 -13.02 16.63 4.18
C PRO A 173 -14.21 16.09 4.98
N ASP A 174 -15.44 16.32 4.50
CA ASP A 174 -16.65 15.76 5.11
C ASP A 174 -16.67 14.23 5.14
N GLU A 175 -16.14 13.57 4.09
CA GLU A 175 -16.07 12.11 4.03
C GLU A 175 -15.01 11.57 5.00
N ILE A 176 -13.88 12.26 5.13
CA ILE A 176 -12.83 11.92 6.09
C ILE A 176 -13.35 12.10 7.52
N ARG A 177 -14.04 13.20 7.82
CA ARG A 177 -14.63 13.45 9.14
C ARG A 177 -15.70 12.39 9.48
N ALA A 178 -16.62 12.12 8.56
CA ALA A 178 -17.63 11.08 8.77
C ALA A 178 -17.00 9.71 9.07
N PHE A 179 -15.94 9.35 8.34
CA PHE A 179 -15.21 8.12 8.62
C PHE A 179 -14.47 8.15 9.96
N ASN A 180 -13.83 9.27 10.31
CA ASN A 180 -13.16 9.44 11.60
C ASN A 180 -14.14 9.33 12.78
N ASP A 181 -15.33 9.92 12.65
CA ASP A 181 -16.37 9.85 13.67
C ASP A 181 -16.88 8.41 13.83
N TYR A 182 -17.05 7.69 12.70
CA TYR A 182 -17.34 6.26 12.71
C TYR A 182 -16.25 5.45 13.43
N LEU A 183 -14.96 5.69 13.14
CA LEU A 183 -13.85 5.04 13.86
C LEU A 183 -13.88 5.32 15.37
N GLY A 184 -14.28 6.54 15.77
CA GLY A 184 -14.45 6.91 17.18
C GLY A 184 -15.54 6.10 17.89
N SER A 185 -16.57 5.64 17.17
CA SER A 185 -17.65 4.83 17.73
C SER A 185 -17.28 3.36 17.97
N LEU A 186 -16.19 2.88 17.36
CA LEU A 186 -15.80 1.47 17.42
C LEU A 186 -15.01 1.15 18.71
N PRO A 187 -15.21 -0.04 19.31
CA PRO A 187 -14.62 -0.39 20.61
C PRO A 187 -13.13 -0.76 20.56
N HIS A 188 -12.54 -0.91 19.37
CA HIS A 188 -11.13 -1.29 19.20
C HIS A 188 -10.22 -0.26 19.86
N LYS A 189 -9.32 -0.72 20.74
CA LYS A 189 -8.40 0.14 21.49
C LYS A 189 -7.45 0.90 20.56
N HIS A 190 -6.97 0.23 19.52
CA HIS A 190 -6.10 0.82 18.51
C HIS A 190 -6.76 0.74 17.14
N LYS A 191 -6.67 1.83 16.37
CA LYS A 191 -7.12 1.91 14.97
C LYS A 191 -5.97 2.42 14.14
N ILE A 192 -5.59 1.68 13.10
CA ILE A 192 -4.49 2.00 12.19
C ILE A 192 -5.09 2.20 10.80
N LEU A 193 -4.65 3.26 10.13
CA LEU A 193 -5.22 3.67 8.85
C LEU A 193 -4.11 3.95 7.84
N VAL A 194 -4.22 3.38 6.65
CA VAL A 194 -3.44 3.77 5.47
C VAL A 194 -4.41 4.33 4.43
N ALA A 195 -3.99 5.36 3.69
CA ALA A 195 -4.78 5.93 2.61
C ALA A 195 -4.73 5.06 1.34
N GLY A 196 -5.81 5.08 0.56
CA GLY A 196 -5.85 4.50 -0.78
C GLY A 196 -5.74 5.54 -1.89
N ASP A 197 -6.04 5.14 -3.12
CA ASP A 197 -5.97 6.04 -4.28
C ASP A 197 -7.13 7.06 -4.31
N LYS A 198 -8.20 6.82 -3.55
CA LYS A 198 -9.34 7.74 -3.45
C LYS A 198 -9.13 8.89 -2.47
N GLU A 199 -8.28 8.76 -1.47
CA GLU A 199 -8.08 9.81 -0.44
C GLU A 199 -7.19 10.97 -0.96
N LEU A 200 -7.68 11.70 -1.96
CA LEU A 200 -6.93 12.71 -2.72
C LEU A 200 -6.37 13.86 -1.87
N THR A 201 -7.05 14.23 -0.79
CA THR A 201 -6.60 15.31 0.11
C THR A 201 -5.52 14.87 1.09
N LEU A 202 -5.38 13.56 1.35
CA LEU A 202 -4.29 13.01 2.16
C LEU A 202 -2.97 12.98 1.38
N ASP A 203 -3.00 12.97 0.04
CA ASP A 203 -1.80 13.18 -0.77
C ASP A 203 -1.53 14.69 -0.97
N LYS A 204 -0.75 15.26 -0.05
CA LYS A 204 -0.32 16.68 -0.07
C LYS A 204 0.40 17.04 -1.38
N THR A 205 1.13 16.10 -1.98
CA THR A 205 1.84 16.33 -3.25
C THR A 205 0.87 16.40 -4.42
N TRP A 206 -0.08 15.48 -4.50
CA TRP A 206 -1.13 15.51 -5.52
C TRP A 206 -1.98 16.77 -5.39
N LEU A 207 -2.39 17.12 -4.16
CA LEU A 207 -3.24 18.26 -3.88
C LEU A 207 -2.53 19.59 -4.18
N SER A 208 -1.21 19.72 -3.99
CA SER A 208 -0.45 20.96 -4.24
C SER A 208 0.04 21.11 -5.68
N ARG A 209 0.27 20.00 -6.41
CA ARG A 209 0.79 20.00 -7.79
C ARG A 209 -0.01 20.92 -8.71
N GLN A 210 0.60 22.01 -9.15
CA GLN A 210 0.07 22.89 -10.19
C GLN A 210 0.49 22.40 -11.58
N LYS A 211 -0.35 22.60 -12.59
CA LYS A 211 0.07 22.39 -13.98
C LYS A 211 1.05 23.50 -14.40
N PRO A 212 2.00 23.21 -15.30
CA PRO A 212 2.78 24.26 -15.95
C PRO A 212 1.81 25.26 -16.59
N SER A 213 2.15 26.55 -16.50
CA SER A 213 1.38 27.66 -17.04
C SER A 213 0.91 27.39 -18.47
N VAL A 214 -0.30 27.82 -18.80
CA VAL A 214 -1.00 27.58 -20.07
C VAL A 214 -0.15 27.89 -21.31
N GLY A 215 0.82 28.81 -21.22
CA GLY A 215 1.78 29.13 -22.29
C GLY A 215 2.71 27.97 -22.71
N ALA A 216 2.95 26.98 -21.85
CA ALA A 216 3.78 25.81 -22.16
C ALA A 216 2.99 24.67 -22.83
N LEU A 217 1.66 24.64 -22.66
CA LEU A 217 0.82 23.68 -23.36
C LEU A 217 0.49 24.25 -24.75
N LYS A 218 1.36 23.94 -25.73
CA LYS A 218 0.92 23.86 -27.13
C LYS A 218 -0.45 23.16 -27.13
N ARG A 219 -1.43 23.70 -27.86
CA ARG A 219 -2.87 23.33 -27.95
C ARG A 219 -3.21 21.84 -28.20
N ARG A 220 -2.28 20.90 -27.96
CA ARG A 220 -2.51 19.47 -27.87
C ARG A 220 -3.60 19.21 -26.83
N SER A 221 -4.80 18.99 -27.39
CA SER A 221 -5.95 18.30 -26.81
C SER A 221 -5.91 18.26 -25.29
N LYS A 222 -6.56 19.24 -24.63
CA LYS A 222 -6.93 19.11 -23.22
C LYS A 222 -7.71 17.79 -23.13
N SER A 223 -7.03 16.73 -22.70
CA SER A 223 -7.71 15.45 -22.57
C SER A 223 -8.83 15.65 -21.56
N VAL A 224 -9.99 15.03 -21.82
CA VAL A 224 -11.15 15.06 -20.90
C VAL A 224 -10.72 14.68 -19.47
N TYR A 225 -9.72 13.82 -19.34
CA TYR A 225 -9.13 13.42 -18.06
C TYR A 225 -8.44 14.58 -17.32
N GLY A 226 -7.62 15.37 -18.01
CA GLY A 226 -6.91 16.49 -17.39
C GLY A 226 -7.86 17.58 -16.87
N PHE A 227 -8.99 17.80 -17.54
CA PHE A 227 -10.02 18.74 -17.10
C PHE A 227 -10.74 18.26 -15.82
N ARG A 228 -10.97 16.95 -15.70
CA ARG A 228 -11.62 16.35 -14.53
C ARG A 228 -10.72 16.39 -13.29
N GLU A 229 -9.42 16.14 -13.44
CA GLU A 229 -8.45 16.25 -12.35
C GLU A 229 -8.39 17.68 -11.79
N ASP A 230 -8.28 18.70 -12.65
CA ASP A 230 -8.20 20.10 -12.23
C ASP A 230 -9.48 20.54 -11.49
N SER A 231 -10.65 20.14 -12.00
CA SER A 231 -11.94 20.45 -11.38
C SER A 231 -12.07 19.80 -10.00
N MET A 232 -11.64 18.53 -9.87
CA MET A 232 -11.63 17.82 -8.59
C MET A 232 -10.68 18.49 -7.59
N LYS A 233 -9.46 18.82 -8.03
CA LYS A 233 -8.46 19.50 -7.19
C LYS A 233 -8.95 20.86 -6.72
N HIS A 234 -9.57 21.65 -7.60
CA HIS A 234 -10.15 22.94 -7.25
C HIS A 234 -11.26 22.79 -6.20
N ALA A 235 -12.18 21.84 -6.39
CA ALA A 235 -13.26 21.57 -5.44
C ALA A 235 -12.73 21.16 -4.07
N LEU A 236 -11.77 20.23 -4.02
CA LEU A 236 -11.17 19.76 -2.77
C LEU A 236 -10.39 20.87 -2.05
N ARG A 237 -9.59 21.68 -2.77
CA ARG A 237 -8.90 22.84 -2.19
C ARG A 237 -9.88 23.87 -1.63
N LYS A 238 -10.97 24.15 -2.35
CA LYS A 238 -12.02 25.06 -1.88
C LYS A 238 -12.67 24.52 -0.61
N ALA A 239 -12.94 23.21 -0.54
CA ALA A 239 -13.49 22.58 0.66
C ALA A 239 -12.53 22.71 1.86
N MET A 240 -11.26 22.33 1.69
CA MET A 240 -10.21 22.47 2.71
C MET A 240 -10.11 23.92 3.21
N PHE A 241 -10.04 24.89 2.30
CA PHE A 241 -9.95 26.30 2.64
C PHE A 241 -11.19 26.82 3.39
N THR A 242 -12.39 26.51 2.89
CA THR A 242 -13.66 26.97 3.49
C THR A 242 -13.84 26.44 4.91
N GLN A 243 -13.39 25.21 5.16
CA GLN A 243 -13.45 24.56 6.47
C GLN A 243 -12.24 24.86 7.36
N ARG A 244 -11.29 25.71 6.91
CA ARG A 244 -10.06 26.07 7.63
C ARG A 244 -9.20 24.86 8.00
N ILE A 245 -9.09 23.90 7.10
CA ILE A 245 -8.31 22.69 7.30
C ILE A 245 -6.94 22.89 6.65
N SER A 246 -5.89 22.82 7.46
CA SER A 246 -4.50 22.91 7.00
C SER A 246 -4.11 21.66 6.22
N THR A 247 -4.27 20.49 6.86
CA THR A 247 -3.97 19.19 6.25
C THR A 247 -5.08 18.20 6.56
N ALA A 248 -5.40 17.32 5.60
CA ALA A 248 -6.57 16.45 5.76
C ALA A 248 -6.35 15.35 6.80
N ASP A 249 -5.09 15.05 7.10
CA ASP A 249 -4.66 14.19 8.20
C ASP A 249 -5.02 14.77 9.58
N ASP A 250 -5.16 16.09 9.72
CA ASP A 250 -5.60 16.72 10.99
C ASP A 250 -7.03 16.30 11.39
N LEU A 251 -7.81 15.76 10.46
CA LEU A 251 -9.17 15.26 10.71
C LEU A 251 -9.20 13.84 11.30
N LEU A 252 -8.10 13.09 11.19
CA LEU A 252 -8.01 11.67 11.53
C LEU A 252 -7.59 11.46 13.00
N THR A 253 -8.38 12.00 13.92
CA THR A 253 -8.09 12.04 15.37
C THR A 253 -8.35 10.73 16.11
N ASN A 254 -9.20 9.84 15.57
CA ASN A 254 -9.58 8.56 16.20
C ASN A 254 -8.73 7.37 15.70
N CYS A 255 -7.60 7.61 15.04
CA CYS A 255 -6.73 6.56 14.53
C CYS A 255 -5.27 7.01 14.41
N MET A 256 -4.37 6.03 14.30
CA MET A 256 -2.98 6.21 13.89
C MET A 256 -2.92 6.14 12.36
N PHE A 257 -2.86 7.29 11.70
CA PHE A 257 -2.68 7.38 10.26
C PHE A 257 -1.21 7.15 9.88
N LEU A 258 -0.96 6.13 9.06
CA LEU A 258 0.38 5.77 8.60
C LEU A 258 0.58 6.17 7.14
N CYS A 259 1.64 6.94 6.88
CA CYS A 259 2.04 7.36 5.54
C CYS A 259 3.56 7.38 5.42
N ASP A 260 4.13 6.26 4.97
CA ASP A 260 5.58 6.01 5.01
C ASP A 260 6.16 6.10 6.43
N SER A 261 5.41 5.56 7.40
CA SER A 261 5.74 5.55 8.81
C SER A 261 5.33 4.22 9.45
N ASP A 262 6.00 3.88 10.55
CA ASP A 262 5.62 2.78 11.42
C ASP A 262 5.07 3.26 12.77
N THR A 263 4.36 2.35 13.42
CA THR A 263 3.93 2.43 14.81
C THR A 263 4.15 1.07 15.47
N GLU A 264 4.19 1.05 16.79
CA GLU A 264 4.23 -0.20 17.56
C GLU A 264 2.98 -0.30 18.43
N VAL A 265 2.30 -1.44 18.38
CA VAL A 265 1.11 -1.72 19.19
C VAL A 265 1.27 -3.11 19.78
N ASN A 266 1.17 -3.23 21.10
CA ASN A 266 1.32 -4.51 21.80
C ASN A 266 2.65 -5.24 21.48
N GLY A 267 3.75 -4.50 21.24
CA GLY A 267 5.04 -5.08 20.86
C GLY A 267 5.14 -5.50 19.40
N ILE A 268 4.12 -5.17 18.59
CA ILE A 268 4.01 -5.56 17.18
C ILE A 268 4.32 -4.33 16.34
N ARG A 269 5.35 -4.41 15.49
CA ARG A 269 5.76 -3.28 14.65
C ARG A 269 5.02 -3.29 13.32
N ILE A 270 4.32 -2.19 13.04
CA ILE A 270 3.40 -2.06 11.92
C ILE A 270 3.82 -0.88 11.06
N TYR A 271 4.15 -1.11 9.78
CA TYR A 271 4.50 -0.04 8.83
C TYR A 271 3.41 0.13 7.79
N GLY A 272 3.03 1.38 7.51
CA GLY A 272 1.97 1.71 6.56
C GLY A 272 2.44 2.61 5.42
N THR A 273 2.03 2.30 4.20
CA THR A 273 2.36 3.12 3.02
C THR A 273 1.27 3.13 1.95
N PRO A 274 0.82 4.31 1.46
CA PRO A 274 -0.35 4.43 0.59
C PRO A 274 -0.06 4.34 -0.91
N TRP A 275 1.22 4.23 -1.31
CA TRP A 275 1.60 4.39 -2.72
C TRP A 275 1.04 3.29 -3.63
N GLN A 276 0.83 3.66 -4.90
CA GLN A 276 0.28 2.76 -5.91
C GLN A 276 0.71 3.16 -7.32
N PRO A 277 0.95 2.22 -8.26
CA PRO A 277 1.45 2.55 -9.59
C PRO A 277 0.38 2.66 -10.69
N PHE A 278 -0.86 2.27 -10.41
CA PHE A 278 -1.86 1.99 -11.46
C PHE A 278 -2.74 3.20 -11.82
N SER A 279 -3.12 4.02 -10.83
CA SER A 279 -4.10 5.10 -10.95
C SER A 279 -3.38 6.45 -11.17
N LYS A 280 -2.99 6.73 -12.42
CA LYS A 280 -2.11 7.86 -12.79
C LYS A 280 -2.59 9.26 -12.38
N THR A 281 -3.89 9.46 -12.25
CA THR A 281 -4.52 10.76 -11.94
C THR A 281 -5.04 10.84 -10.50
N MET A 282 -4.79 9.80 -9.70
CA MET A 282 -5.32 9.65 -8.34
C MET A 282 -4.22 9.85 -7.30
N ALA A 283 -4.57 9.71 -6.02
CA ALA A 283 -3.65 9.90 -4.91
C ALA A 283 -2.52 8.88 -4.94
N PHE A 284 -1.38 9.27 -4.38
CA PHE A 284 -0.21 8.44 -4.10
C PHE A 284 0.28 7.65 -5.32
N ASN A 285 0.22 8.28 -6.49
CA ASN A 285 0.53 7.62 -7.75
C ASN A 285 2.05 7.61 -8.05
N ILE A 286 2.62 6.45 -8.33
CA ILE A 286 4.02 6.28 -8.78
C ILE A 286 4.07 5.51 -10.09
N THR A 287 3.96 6.22 -11.22
CA THR A 287 3.94 5.58 -12.54
C THR A 287 5.32 5.23 -13.09
N ASP A 288 6.37 5.75 -12.46
CA ASP A 288 7.76 5.53 -12.85
C ASP A 288 8.34 4.35 -12.05
N CYS A 289 8.95 3.39 -12.75
CA CYS A 289 9.48 2.17 -12.12
C CYS A 289 10.63 2.48 -11.14
N GLN A 290 11.55 3.36 -11.51
CA GLN A 290 12.68 3.71 -10.63
C GLN A 290 12.17 4.35 -9.34
N LYS A 291 11.17 5.24 -9.44
CA LYS A 291 10.52 5.81 -8.26
C LYS A 291 9.75 4.77 -7.43
N GLN A 292 9.25 3.69 -8.03
CA GLN A 292 8.65 2.58 -7.28
C GLN A 292 9.72 1.86 -6.47
N VAL A 293 10.87 1.52 -7.07
CA VAL A 293 11.99 0.92 -6.35
C VAL A 293 12.46 1.81 -5.19
N GLU A 294 12.66 3.10 -5.45
CA GLU A 294 13.05 4.08 -4.42
C GLU A 294 12.00 4.21 -3.31
N ARG A 295 10.72 4.00 -3.61
CA ARG A 295 9.67 4.04 -2.59
C ARG A 295 9.66 2.76 -1.77
N TRP A 296 9.63 1.61 -2.43
CA TRP A 296 9.53 0.32 -1.77
C TRP A 296 10.81 -0.05 -1.01
N SER A 297 11.96 0.52 -1.38
CA SER A 297 13.20 0.40 -0.60
C SER A 297 13.13 1.10 0.77
N LYS A 298 12.22 2.05 0.96
CA LYS A 298 12.03 2.74 2.26
C LYS A 298 11.26 1.92 3.29
N ILE A 299 10.55 0.87 2.87
CA ILE A 299 9.92 -0.05 3.82
C ILE A 299 11.04 -0.66 4.67
N PRO A 300 11.04 -0.49 6.01
CA PRO A 300 12.10 -0.98 6.87
C PRO A 300 12.02 -2.51 6.99
N SER A 301 13.17 -3.14 7.23
CA SER A 301 13.23 -4.54 7.67
C SER A 301 12.84 -4.65 9.15
N GLY A 302 12.45 -5.86 9.59
CA GLY A 302 12.09 -6.12 10.98
C GLY A 302 10.73 -5.57 11.40
N ILE A 303 9.82 -5.37 10.46
CA ILE A 303 8.41 -5.09 10.74
C ILE A 303 7.63 -6.41 10.79
N ASP A 304 6.65 -6.50 11.68
CA ASP A 304 5.78 -7.68 11.78
C ASP A 304 4.63 -7.62 10.77
N ILE A 305 4.08 -6.41 10.57
CA ILE A 305 2.92 -6.18 9.71
C ILE A 305 3.23 -5.04 8.74
N LEU A 306 3.05 -5.31 7.45
CA LEU A 306 3.04 -4.29 6.40
C LEU A 306 1.60 -3.99 6.00
N VAL A 307 1.21 -2.72 5.97
CA VAL A 307 -0.09 -2.27 5.46
C VAL A 307 0.14 -1.43 4.21
N THR A 308 -0.40 -1.89 3.09
CA THR A 308 -0.43 -1.12 1.83
C THR A 308 -1.87 -1.02 1.36
N HIS A 309 -2.20 -0.04 0.54
CA HIS A 309 -3.52 -0.07 -0.10
C HIS A 309 -3.61 -1.16 -1.17
N ILE A 310 -2.54 -1.34 -1.94
CA ILE A 310 -2.51 -2.24 -3.09
C ILE A 310 -1.96 -3.64 -2.77
N PRO A 311 -2.39 -4.67 -3.51
CA PRO A 311 -1.78 -5.98 -3.43
C PRO A 311 -0.37 -6.02 -4.04
N PRO A 312 0.55 -6.85 -3.51
CA PRO A 312 1.69 -7.33 -4.28
C PRO A 312 1.22 -8.27 -5.40
N LEU A 313 2.01 -8.40 -6.46
CA LEU A 313 1.70 -9.31 -7.57
C LEU A 313 1.49 -10.75 -7.08
N GLY A 314 0.42 -11.41 -7.57
CA GLY A 314 0.14 -12.82 -7.31
C GLY A 314 -0.74 -13.12 -6.11
N TYR A 315 -0.83 -12.23 -5.11
CA TYR A 315 -1.60 -12.47 -3.88
C TYR A 315 -2.86 -11.60 -3.86
N GLY A 316 -4.02 -12.24 -4.00
CA GLY A 316 -5.31 -11.55 -3.96
C GLY A 316 -5.47 -10.44 -5.00
N ASP A 317 -4.67 -10.41 -6.06
CA ASP A 317 -4.50 -9.23 -6.92
C ASP A 317 -5.34 -9.24 -8.21
N VAL A 318 -6.26 -10.21 -8.33
CA VAL A 318 -7.10 -10.39 -9.52
C VAL A 318 -8.38 -9.55 -9.37
N LYS A 319 -8.65 -8.70 -10.36
CA LYS A 319 -9.89 -7.91 -10.45
C LYS A 319 -11.08 -8.74 -10.93
N GLU A 320 -12.27 -8.16 -10.85
CA GLU A 320 -13.52 -8.78 -11.33
C GLU A 320 -13.42 -9.27 -12.78
N ASN A 321 -12.85 -8.45 -13.67
CA ASN A 321 -12.59 -8.78 -15.07
C ASN A 321 -11.47 -9.83 -15.30
N GLY A 322 -10.89 -10.39 -14.24
CA GLY A 322 -9.83 -11.39 -14.30
C GLY A 322 -8.47 -10.85 -14.74
N VAL A 323 -8.24 -9.54 -14.70
CA VAL A 323 -6.92 -8.92 -14.93
C VAL A 323 -6.23 -8.69 -13.59
N ARG A 324 -4.91 -8.88 -13.53
CA ARG A 324 -4.12 -8.59 -12.32
C ARG A 324 -3.87 -7.11 -12.11
N SER A 325 -3.76 -6.71 -10.85
CA SER A 325 -3.30 -5.38 -10.41
C SER A 325 -2.35 -5.43 -9.23
N GLY A 326 -1.60 -6.51 -9.08
CA GLY A 326 -0.57 -6.54 -8.05
C GLY A 326 0.71 -5.89 -8.55
N CYS A 327 1.41 -5.19 -7.65
CA CYS A 327 2.66 -4.52 -7.98
C CYS A 327 3.83 -5.51 -7.87
N ALA A 328 4.55 -5.70 -8.98
CA ALA A 328 5.70 -6.59 -9.05
C ALA A 328 6.88 -6.10 -8.20
N GLU A 329 7.13 -4.79 -8.15
CA GLU A 329 8.20 -4.20 -7.33
C GLU A 329 7.92 -4.29 -5.83
N LEU A 330 6.64 -4.15 -5.45
CA LEU A 330 6.21 -4.37 -4.08
C LEU A 330 6.41 -5.83 -3.68
N LEU A 331 5.98 -6.77 -4.53
CA LEU A 331 6.18 -8.21 -4.33
C LEU A 331 7.66 -8.54 -4.06
N GLN A 332 8.57 -8.05 -4.91
CA GLN A 332 10.01 -8.28 -4.77
C GLN A 332 10.54 -7.74 -3.45
N SER A 333 10.12 -6.53 -3.07
CA SER A 333 10.54 -5.92 -1.80
C SER A 333 10.04 -6.70 -0.59
N VAL A 334 8.81 -7.22 -0.66
CA VAL A 334 8.21 -8.02 0.41
C VAL A 334 8.88 -9.38 0.52
N VAL A 335 8.94 -10.15 -0.57
CA VAL A 335 9.43 -11.54 -0.55
C VAL A 335 10.93 -11.63 -0.31
N ASN A 336 11.73 -10.72 -0.87
CA ASN A 336 13.19 -10.87 -0.84
C ASN A 336 13.90 -10.06 0.25
N ARG A 337 13.19 -9.17 0.97
CA ARG A 337 13.84 -8.26 1.92
C ARG A 337 13.06 -8.00 3.19
N VAL A 338 11.80 -7.57 3.06
CA VAL A 338 11.03 -7.12 4.22
C VAL A 338 10.50 -8.31 5.01
N GLN A 339 9.96 -9.31 4.31
CA GLN A 339 9.42 -10.57 4.85
C GLN A 339 8.59 -10.37 6.14
N PRO A 340 7.57 -9.49 6.13
CA PRO A 340 6.71 -9.31 7.29
C PRO A 340 5.91 -10.60 7.54
N LYS A 341 5.47 -10.83 8.77
CA LYS A 341 4.57 -11.96 9.08
C LYS A 341 3.22 -11.79 8.39
N PHE A 342 2.73 -10.55 8.32
CA PHE A 342 1.47 -10.20 7.63
C PHE A 342 1.66 -9.04 6.67
N HIS A 343 1.04 -9.12 5.50
CA HIS A 343 0.92 -8.03 4.53
C HIS A 343 -0.57 -7.80 4.22
N ILE A 344 -1.12 -6.69 4.67
CA ILE A 344 -2.55 -6.36 4.62
C ILE A 344 -2.80 -5.29 3.56
N PHE A 345 -3.81 -5.52 2.71
CA PHE A 345 -4.18 -4.63 1.61
C PHE A 345 -5.63 -4.84 1.16
N GLY A 346 -6.06 -4.08 0.15
CA GLY A 346 -7.39 -4.18 -0.46
C GLY A 346 -7.35 -4.15 -1.99
N GLN A 347 -8.16 -3.27 -2.57
CA GLN A 347 -8.32 -2.91 -3.98
C GLN A 347 -9.07 -3.91 -4.89
N THR A 348 -9.06 -5.20 -4.58
CA THR A 348 -9.53 -6.26 -5.49
C THR A 348 -10.56 -7.18 -4.84
N ALA A 349 -11.85 -6.86 -4.97
CA ALA A 349 -12.95 -7.63 -4.38
C ALA A 349 -12.96 -9.12 -4.74
N ARG A 350 -12.58 -9.47 -5.98
CA ARG A 350 -12.49 -10.87 -6.44
C ARG A 350 -11.32 -11.62 -5.79
N GLY A 351 -10.26 -10.92 -5.43
CA GLY A 351 -9.10 -11.49 -4.75
C GLY A 351 -9.20 -11.40 -3.23
N TYR A 352 -10.36 -11.09 -2.68
CA TYR A 352 -10.63 -11.11 -1.24
C TYR A 352 -10.25 -12.48 -0.65
N GLY A 353 -9.56 -12.45 0.49
CA GLY A 353 -9.13 -13.66 1.20
C GLY A 353 -7.70 -13.58 1.70
N ARG A 354 -7.19 -14.74 2.13
CA ARG A 354 -5.87 -14.91 2.72
C ARG A 354 -5.02 -15.86 1.89
N TYR A 355 -3.73 -15.56 1.80
CA TYR A 355 -2.76 -16.33 1.05
C TYR A 355 -1.43 -16.37 1.79
N THR A 356 -0.56 -17.32 1.46
CA THR A 356 0.79 -17.40 2.03
C THR A 356 1.81 -17.89 1.01
N ASN A 357 3.06 -17.57 1.29
CA ASN A 357 4.23 -18.17 0.65
C ASN A 357 5.08 -19.01 1.62
N GLY A 358 4.53 -19.34 2.78
CA GLY A 358 5.20 -20.01 3.89
C GLY A 358 5.89 -19.07 4.89
N THR A 359 6.20 -17.84 4.50
CA THR A 359 6.85 -16.82 5.36
C THR A 359 5.89 -15.68 5.73
N THR A 360 5.24 -15.09 4.73
CA THR A 360 4.32 -13.96 4.86
C THR A 360 2.90 -14.42 4.57
N GLN A 361 1.94 -14.04 5.42
CA GLN A 361 0.53 -14.13 5.12
C GLN A 361 0.03 -12.84 4.47
N PHE A 362 -0.52 -12.94 3.27
CA PHE A 362 -1.06 -11.84 2.49
C PHE A 362 -2.58 -11.81 2.67
N ILE A 363 -3.11 -10.66 3.09
CA ILE A 363 -4.53 -10.50 3.43
C ILE A 363 -5.13 -9.41 2.56
N ASN A 364 -5.99 -9.82 1.63
CA ASN A 364 -6.85 -8.91 0.91
C ASN A 364 -8.17 -8.77 1.65
N CYS A 365 -8.40 -7.59 2.25
CA CYS A 365 -9.57 -7.26 3.05
C CYS A 365 -10.54 -6.31 2.33
N CYS A 366 -10.56 -6.32 1.00
CA CYS A 366 -11.46 -5.50 0.18
C CYS A 366 -12.95 -5.84 0.45
N ILE A 367 -13.72 -4.87 0.96
CA ILE A 367 -15.12 -5.05 1.36
C ILE A 367 -16.09 -4.89 0.19
N CYS A 368 -15.98 -3.79 -0.55
CA CYS A 368 -16.93 -3.48 -1.61
C CYS A 368 -16.55 -4.09 -2.96
N ASP A 369 -17.56 -4.53 -3.71
CA ASP A 369 -17.41 -4.93 -5.10
C ASP A 369 -17.25 -3.71 -6.05
N SER A 370 -17.05 -3.96 -7.34
CA SER A 370 -16.93 -2.90 -8.37
C SER A 370 -18.20 -2.05 -8.56
N LYS A 371 -19.34 -2.47 -8.01
CA LYS A 371 -20.60 -1.73 -7.99
C LYS A 371 -20.75 -0.88 -6.73
N MET A 372 -19.79 -0.97 -5.80
CA MET A 372 -19.75 -0.31 -4.49
C MET A 372 -20.72 -0.89 -3.47
N ASN A 373 -21.06 -2.17 -3.61
CA ASN A 373 -21.86 -2.89 -2.61
C ASN A 373 -20.92 -3.58 -1.62
N PRO A 374 -21.08 -3.40 -0.29
CA PRO A 374 -20.41 -4.23 0.70
C PRO A 374 -20.80 -5.69 0.47
N LYS A 375 -19.83 -6.51 0.05
CA LYS A 375 -20.05 -7.93 -0.28
C LYS A 375 -19.28 -8.86 0.65
N ASN A 376 -18.09 -8.43 1.06
CA ASN A 376 -17.20 -9.20 1.91
C ASN A 376 -17.24 -8.65 3.34
N GLU A 377 -16.88 -9.49 4.30
CA GLU A 377 -16.77 -9.11 5.71
C GLU A 377 -15.35 -8.66 6.06
N ALA A 378 -15.16 -8.06 7.23
CA ALA A 378 -13.82 -7.77 7.73
C ALA A 378 -13.07 -9.08 8.00
N VAL A 379 -11.77 -9.08 7.72
CA VAL A 379 -10.90 -10.25 7.91
C VAL A 379 -10.24 -10.18 9.27
N ILE A 380 -10.34 -11.24 10.07
CA ILE A 380 -9.65 -11.31 11.35
C ILE A 380 -8.45 -12.26 11.30
N PHE A 381 -7.42 -11.95 12.09
CA PHE A 381 -6.34 -12.87 12.39
C PHE A 381 -5.77 -12.60 13.78
N ASP A 382 -5.18 -13.63 14.39
CA ASP A 382 -4.59 -13.57 15.71
C ASP A 382 -3.05 -13.57 15.61
N PHE A 383 -2.41 -12.56 16.20
CA PHE A 383 -0.96 -12.44 16.28
C PHE A 383 -0.47 -12.90 17.65
N LYS A 384 0.40 -13.91 17.69
CA LYS A 384 0.96 -14.42 18.95
C LYS A 384 1.84 -13.35 19.59
N LEU A 385 1.52 -12.93 20.80
CA LEU A 385 2.32 -11.99 21.56
C LEU A 385 3.56 -12.69 22.12
N ASP A 386 4.66 -11.94 22.22
CA ASP A 386 5.81 -12.42 22.97
C ASP A 386 5.44 -12.45 24.46
N SER A 387 5.71 -13.57 25.13
CA SER A 387 5.59 -13.72 26.58
C SER A 387 6.34 -12.65 27.38
N ALA A 388 7.40 -12.06 26.81
CA ALA A 388 8.12 -10.94 27.42
C ALA A 388 7.30 -9.63 27.42
N TYR A 389 6.33 -9.48 26.51
CA TYR A 389 5.47 -8.31 26.43
C TYR A 389 4.33 -8.40 27.45
N LYS A 390 4.59 -7.94 28.68
CA LYS A 390 3.55 -7.83 29.71
C LYS A 390 2.57 -6.72 29.32
N TYR A 391 1.43 -7.12 28.74
CA TYR A 391 0.26 -6.26 28.58
C TYR A 391 -0.13 -5.66 29.93
N THR A 392 0.14 -4.37 30.13
CA THR A 392 -0.45 -3.62 31.25
C THR A 392 -1.92 -3.46 30.94
N GLN A 393 -2.76 -4.30 31.55
CA GLN A 393 -4.21 -4.11 31.51
C GLN A 393 -4.53 -2.69 31.94
N PRO A 394 -5.45 -1.99 31.27
CA PRO A 394 -6.00 -0.76 31.83
C PRO A 394 -6.62 -1.13 33.18
N ARG A 395 -6.12 -0.50 34.26
CA ARG A 395 -6.73 -0.61 35.59
C ARG A 395 -8.23 -0.37 35.41
N ARG A 396 -9.04 -1.37 35.76
CA ARG A 396 -10.45 -1.13 36.04
C ARG A 396 -10.46 -0.12 37.17
N ASP A 397 -11.09 1.02 36.95
CA ASP A 397 -11.28 2.07 37.95
C ASP A 397 -12.13 1.54 39.10
N ALA A 398 -11.51 0.79 40.01
CA ALA A 398 -12.12 0.32 41.26
C ALA A 398 -12.10 1.42 42.35
N SER A 399 -12.11 2.70 41.95
CA SER A 399 -12.21 3.82 42.89
C SER A 399 -13.37 4.77 42.61
N ALA A 400 -14.19 4.52 41.59
CA ALA A 400 -15.45 5.27 41.42
C ALA A 400 -16.54 4.87 42.45
N GLU A 401 -16.33 3.81 43.24
CA GLU A 401 -17.37 3.30 44.15
C GLU A 401 -17.07 3.46 45.65
N GLN A 402 -16.05 4.20 46.07
CA GLN A 402 -15.73 4.27 47.51
C GLN A 402 -15.18 5.59 48.07
N MET A 403 -15.49 6.73 47.46
CA MET A 403 -15.22 8.05 48.07
C MET A 403 -16.43 8.98 48.01
N TYR A 404 -17.58 8.50 48.48
CA TYR A 404 -18.54 9.36 49.17
C TYR A 404 -18.36 9.07 50.65
N ILE A 405 -17.73 9.98 51.38
CA ILE A 405 -17.97 10.34 52.80
C ILE A 405 -16.92 11.39 53.18
N GLU A 406 -17.43 12.60 53.43
CA GLU A 406 -16.95 13.64 54.35
C GLU A 406 -15.56 14.27 54.15
N GLY A 407 -15.57 15.57 53.87
CA GLY A 407 -14.39 16.42 54.03
C GLY A 407 -14.45 17.71 53.22
N ALA A 408 -15.40 18.59 53.52
CA ALA A 408 -15.40 19.96 53.03
C ALA A 408 -14.14 20.70 53.51
N GLY A 409 -13.30 21.15 52.59
CA GLY A 409 -12.13 21.96 52.87
C GLY A 409 -11.81 22.84 51.67
N GLU A 410 -12.11 24.13 51.80
CA GLU A 410 -11.79 25.20 50.85
C GLU A 410 -10.29 25.30 50.59
N LEU A 411 -9.87 25.28 49.32
CA LEU A 411 -8.56 25.82 48.91
C LEU A 411 -8.69 26.56 47.57
N SER A 412 -8.22 27.81 47.60
CA SER A 412 -8.42 28.87 46.61
C SER A 412 -7.57 28.72 45.34
N PRO A 413 -7.92 29.43 44.24
CA PRO A 413 -7.32 29.25 42.93
C PRO A 413 -6.27 30.33 42.64
N HIS A 414 -5.01 29.97 42.40
CA HIS A 414 -4.06 30.78 41.62
C HIS A 414 -2.83 29.89 41.33
N ASP A 415 -2.62 29.52 40.06
CA ASP A 415 -1.41 29.93 39.33
C ASP A 415 -1.37 29.31 37.93
N GLU A 416 -1.02 30.20 37.00
CA GLU A 416 -1.13 30.09 35.55
C GLU A 416 -0.07 29.14 34.96
N ILE A 417 -0.51 28.21 34.12
CA ILE A 417 0.36 27.30 33.37
C ILE A 417 0.85 28.03 32.11
N THR A 418 2.06 28.57 32.16
CA THR A 418 2.75 29.14 30.99
C THR A 418 3.32 28.06 30.08
N ASN A 419 2.96 28.18 28.80
CA ASN A 419 3.40 27.40 27.65
C ASN A 419 4.93 27.24 27.55
N VAL A 420 5.41 25.99 27.47
CA VAL A 420 6.76 25.68 26.98
C VAL A 420 6.64 24.84 25.72
N VAL A 421 6.89 25.49 24.59
CA VAL A 421 7.07 24.88 23.26
C VAL A 421 8.44 24.19 23.26
N GLN A 422 8.47 22.85 23.27
CA GLN A 422 9.69 22.08 23.00
C GLN A 422 9.65 21.47 21.61
N HIS A 423 10.29 22.17 20.67
CA HIS A 423 10.88 21.56 19.49
C HIS A 423 12.06 20.69 19.93
N LYS A 424 12.01 19.38 19.67
CA LYS A 424 13.21 18.56 19.40
C LYS A 424 12.79 17.27 18.68
N THR A 425 12.91 17.32 17.36
CA THR A 425 13.01 16.17 16.49
C THR A 425 14.31 15.43 16.79
N SER A 426 14.23 14.25 17.41
CA SER A 426 15.30 13.24 17.33
C SER A 426 14.66 11.90 17.04
N ALA A 427 15.09 11.32 15.92
CA ALA A 427 14.67 10.04 15.42
C ALA A 427 14.91 8.93 16.46
N HIS A 428 13.94 8.01 16.57
CA HIS A 428 14.06 6.70 17.21
C HIS A 428 14.48 6.71 18.69
N ALA A 429 13.61 7.20 19.58
CA ALA A 429 13.60 6.83 20.99
C ALA A 429 12.36 5.97 21.26
N TYR A 430 12.51 4.86 21.97
CA TYR A 430 11.37 4.19 22.59
C TYR A 430 11.23 4.69 24.03
N PHE A 431 9.99 4.75 24.52
CA PHE A 431 9.67 5.23 25.85
C PHE A 431 9.10 4.10 26.70
N GLN A 432 9.43 4.11 27.99
CA GLN A 432 8.78 3.29 29.00
C GLN A 432 8.32 4.20 30.13
N SER A 433 7.12 3.96 30.66
CA SER A 433 6.61 4.70 31.81
C SER A 433 7.33 4.26 33.08
N ASP A 434 7.81 5.22 33.89
CA ASP A 434 8.34 4.93 35.22
C ASP A 434 7.23 4.56 36.22
N GLU A 435 7.62 4.27 37.46
CA GLU A 435 6.70 3.91 38.56
C GLU A 435 5.70 5.02 38.93
N HIS A 436 5.95 6.26 38.49
CA HIS A 436 5.06 7.41 38.66
C HIS A 436 4.29 7.75 37.36
N GLY A 437 4.38 6.89 36.34
CA GLY A 437 3.68 7.05 35.05
C GLY A 437 4.30 8.11 34.14
N ARG A 438 5.50 8.62 34.42
CA ARG A 438 6.18 9.59 33.56
C ARG A 438 6.92 8.87 32.43
N PRO A 439 6.84 9.35 31.18
CA PRO A 439 7.56 8.72 30.07
C PRO A 439 9.06 8.94 30.22
N VAL A 440 9.83 7.85 30.27
CA VAL A 440 11.30 7.84 30.26
C VAL A 440 11.76 7.39 28.87
N TYR A 441 12.56 8.24 28.24
CA TYR A 441 13.07 8.03 26.88
C TYR A 441 14.47 7.41 26.95
N PHE A 442 14.66 6.28 26.25
CA PHE A 442 15.98 5.66 26.12
C PHE A 442 16.55 5.92 24.73
N SER A 443 17.79 6.39 24.67
CA SER A 443 18.57 6.44 23.44
C SER A 443 19.11 5.04 23.12
N PHE A 444 19.03 4.62 21.86
CA PHE A 444 19.77 3.44 21.41
C PHE A 444 21.27 3.70 21.55
N ASN A 445 21.97 2.80 22.25
CA ASN A 445 23.43 2.75 22.26
C ASN A 445 23.99 2.27 20.92
#